data_AF-A0A5C6DGD2-F1
#
_entry.id   AF-A0A5C6DGD2-F1
#
_cell.length_a   1.000
_cell.length_b   1.000
_cell.length_c   1.000
_cell.angle_alpha   90.00
_cell.angle_beta   90.00
_cell.angle_gamma   90.00
#
_symmetry.space_group_name_H-M   'P 1'
#
loop_
_entity.id
_entity.type
_entity.pdbx_description
1 polymer ?
#
loop_
_entity_poly.entity_id
_entity_poly.type
_entity_poly.pdbx_seq_one_letter_code
_entity_poly.pdbx_strand_id
1 'polypeptide(L)' 'MAAKPLHEIRRGLVVVRIYRRRSRSTSSFSLSTLRLYRNGKDWKESRRFGHDDVPLLRLALDEAYRWIFDNKETGR' A
#
# COMPACT_ATOMS: atom_id res chain seq x y z
N MET A 1 6.43 17.31 3.20
CA MET A 1 5.62 16.91 2.03
C MET A 1 5.59 15.39 1.96
N ALA A 2 4.41 14.77 2.03
CA ALA A 2 4.31 13.31 1.90
C ALA A 2 4.63 12.91 0.45
N ALA A 3 5.55 11.96 0.26
CA ALA A 3 5.88 11.48 -1.08
C ALA A 3 4.64 10.88 -1.75
N LYS A 4 4.41 11.18 -3.03
CA LYS A 4 3.33 10.56 -3.81
C LYS A 4 3.58 9.05 -3.91
N PRO A 5 2.57 8.19 -3.67
CA PRO A 5 2.75 6.76 -3.88
C PRO A 5 3.05 6.47 -5.36
N LEU A 6 3.97 5.55 -5.61
CA LEU A 6 4.26 5.02 -6.95
C LEU A 6 3.11 4.15 -7.46
N HIS A 7 2.53 3.36 -6.56
CA HIS A 7 1.45 2.45 -6.87
C HIS A 7 0.48 2.35 -5.69
N GLU A 8 -0.80 2.20 -5.99
CA GLU A 8 -1.87 2.04 -5.01
C GLU A 8 -2.74 0.85 -5.40
N ILE A 9 -2.95 -0.05 -4.45
CA ILE A 9 -3.74 -1.27 -4.59
C ILE A 9 -4.93 -1.16 -3.66
N ARG A 10 -6.14 -1.39 -4.20
CA ARG A 10 -7.39 -1.29 -3.43
C ARG A 10 -8.19 -2.58 -3.49
N ARG A 11 -8.56 -3.06 -2.31
CA ARG A 11 -9.46 -4.22 -2.10
C ARG A 11 -10.54 -3.80 -1.11
N GLY A 12 -11.71 -3.44 -1.65
CA GLY A 12 -12.81 -2.88 -0.86
C GLY A 12 -12.42 -1.57 -0.16
N LEU A 13 -12.43 -1.60 1.17
CA LEU A 13 -11.99 -0.48 2.03
C LEU A 13 -10.50 -0.54 2.37
N VAL A 14 -9.81 -1.63 2.09
CA VAL A 14 -8.37 -1.74 2.31
C VAL A 14 -7.60 -1.14 1.13
N VAL A 15 -6.61 -0.32 1.45
CA VAL A 15 -5.71 0.33 0.49
C VAL A 15 -4.27 0.06 0.92
N VAL A 16 -3.45 -0.39 -0.03
CA VAL A 16 -2.01 -0.53 0.14
C VAL A 16 -1.32 0.43 -0.83
N ARG A 17 -0.43 1.28 -0.30
CA ARG A 17 0.34 2.24 -1.09
C ARG A 17 1.81 1.90 -1.05
N ILE A 18 2.45 1.94 -2.21
CA ILE A 18 3.87 1.62 -2.38
C ILE A 18 4.62 2.91 -2.71
N TYR A 19 5.74 3.14 -2.04
CA TYR A 19 6.56 4.32 -2.21
C TYR A 19 8.00 3.93 -2.52
N ARG A 20 8.68 4.76 -3.32
CA ARG A 20 10.13 4.63 -3.51
C ARG A 20 10.85 5.20 -2.30
N ARG A 21 11.70 4.41 -1.66
CA ARG A 21 12.67 4.92 -0.70
C ARG A 21 13.95 5.26 -1.44
N ARG A 22 14.42 6.50 -1.32
CA ARG A 22 15.75 6.89 -1.82
C ARG A 22 16.78 6.30 -0.86
N SER A 23 17.45 5.23 -1.27
CA SER A 23 18.63 4.68 -0.59
C SER A 23 19.82 4.72 -1.55
N ARG A 24 21.02 4.94 -1.01
CA ARG A 24 22.26 5.14 -1.78
C ARG A 24 22.77 3.90 -2.51
N SER A 25 22.21 2.71 -2.23
CA SER A 25 22.79 1.43 -2.69
C SER A 25 21.76 0.42 -3.21
N THR A 26 20.48 0.54 -2.88
CA THR A 26 19.44 -0.40 -3.36
C THR A 26 18.12 0.32 -3.55
N SER A 27 17.43 0.07 -4.66
CA SER A 27 16.04 0.50 -4.84
C SER A 27 15.16 -0.20 -3.80
N SER A 28 14.97 0.45 -2.66
CA SER A 28 14.10 -0.05 -1.60
C SER A 28 12.70 0.53 -1.77
N PHE A 29 11.68 -0.29 -1.56
CA PHE A 29 10.28 0.12 -1.53
C PHE A 29 9.78 0.14 -0.08
N SER A 30 8.89 1.06 0.24
CA SER A 30 8.16 1.07 1.51
C SER A 30 6.67 1.00 1.24
N LEU A 31 5.93 0.42 2.19
CA LEU A 31 4.50 0.16 2.09
C LEU A 31 3.76 0.96 3.16
N SER A 32 2.55 1.42 2.87
CA SER A 32 1.57 1.77 3.90
C SER A 32 0.27 1.01 3.66
N THR A 33 -0.31 0.46 4.72
CA THR A 33 -1.61 -0.20 4.72
C THR A 33 -2.61 0.69 5.44
N LEU A 34 -3.76 0.91 4.81
CA LEU A 34 -4.78 1.85 5.27
C LEU A 34 -6.16 1.25 5.07
N ARG A 35 -7.10 1.63 5.93
CA ARG A 35 -8.52 1.33 5.80
C ARG A 35 -9.30 2.63 5.58
N LEU A 36 -10.09 2.67 4.52
CA LEU A 36 -11.04 3.74 4.26
C LEU A 36 -12.27 3.56 5.11
N TYR A 37 -12.78 4.65 5.66
CA TYR A 37 -14.06 4.68 6.36
C TYR A 37 -14.73 6.03 6.14
N ARG A 38 -16.06 6.06 6.24
CA ARG A 38 -16.80 7.33 6.20
C ARG A 38 -16.86 7.94 7.59
N ASN A 39 -16.62 9.25 7.66
CA ASN A 39 -16.86 10.07 8.83
C ASN A 39 -17.74 11.25 8.40
N GLY A 40 -19.05 11.11 8.58
CA GLY A 40 -20.04 12.03 8.03
C GLY A 40 -20.04 11.98 6.50
N LYS A 41 -19.74 13.12 5.86
CA LYS A 41 -19.68 13.26 4.41
C LYS A 41 -18.31 12.93 3.82
N ASP A 42 -17.28 12.85 4.66
CA ASP A 42 -15.90 12.69 4.23
C ASP A 42 -15.43 11.25 4.33
N TRP A 43 -14.61 10.84 3.37
CA TRP A 43 -13.81 9.63 3.49
C TRP A 43 -12.52 9.92 4.24
N LYS A 44 -12.19 9.06 5.20
CA LYS A 44 -10.98 9.14 6.01
C LYS A 44 -10.23 7.82 5.99
N GLU A 45 -8.97 7.90 6.38
CA GLU A 45 -8.04 6.77 6.44
C GLU A 45 -7.73 6.40 7.89
N SER A 46 -7.62 5.11 8.16
CA SER A 46 -7.26 4.56 9.46
C SER A 46 -6.17 3.49 9.29
N ARG A 47 -5.34 3.32 10.32
CA ARG A 47 -4.40 2.19 10.44
C ARG A 47 -4.94 1.09 11.37
N ARG A 48 -6.22 1.19 11.77
CA ARG A 48 -6.93 0.18 12.54
C ARG A 48 -7.74 -0.69 11.59
N PHE A 49 -7.65 -2.00 11.80
CA PHE A 49 -8.29 -3.02 10.98
C PHE A 49 -9.12 -3.93 11.88
N GLY A 50 -10.29 -4.33 11.39
CA GLY A 50 -11.12 -5.36 12.00
C GLY A 50 -10.81 -6.74 11.43
N HIS A 51 -11.45 -7.76 11.98
CA HIS A 51 -11.27 -9.14 11.52
C HIS A 51 -11.65 -9.34 10.04
N ASP A 52 -12.73 -8.69 9.59
CA ASP A 52 -13.20 -8.73 8.19
C ASP A 52 -12.22 -8.11 7.19
N ASP A 53 -11.31 -7.25 7.65
CA ASP A 53 -10.31 -6.63 6.77
C ASP A 53 -9.13 -7.59 6.51
N VAL A 54 -8.95 -8.65 7.32
CA VAL A 54 -7.79 -9.55 7.25
C VAL A 54 -7.68 -10.26 5.90
N PRO A 55 -8.75 -10.85 5.33
CA PRO A 55 -8.66 -11.49 4.01
C PRO A 55 -8.29 -10.50 2.90
N LEU A 56 -8.83 -9.27 2.96
CA LEU A 56 -8.57 -8.23 1.96
C LEU A 56 -7.15 -7.65 2.10
N LEU A 57 -6.66 -7.49 3.33
CA LEU A 57 -5.27 -7.13 3.62
C LEU A 57 -4.30 -8.13 3.04
N ARG A 58 -4.54 -9.43 3.25
CA ARG A 58 -3.70 -10.49 2.69
C ARG A 58 -3.63 -10.38 1.16
N LEU A 59 -4.78 -10.31 0.49
CA LEU A 59 -4.83 -10.20 -0.97
C LEU A 59 -4.11 -8.95 -1.48
N ALA A 60 -4.36 -7.78 -0.86
CA ALA A 60 -3.73 -6.54 -1.27
C ALA A 60 -2.20 -6.54 -1.03
N LEU A 61 -1.74 -7.18 0.04
CA LEU A 61 -0.31 -7.33 0.34
C LEU A 61 0.38 -8.33 -0.59
N ASP A 62 -0.28 -9.43 -0.94
CA ASP A 62 0.25 -10.40 -1.91
C ASP A 62 0.43 -9.73 -3.28
N GLU A 63 -0.52 -8.89 -3.71
CA GLU A 63 -0.40 -8.08 -4.93
C GLU A 63 0.70 -7.03 -4.83
N ALA A 64 0.84 -6.36 -3.68
CA ALA A 64 1.90 -5.39 -3.46
C ALA A 64 3.29 -6.04 -3.55
N TYR A 65 3.42 -7.24 -2.99
CA TYR A 65 4.66 -8.02 -3.07
C TYR A 65 5.02 -8.36 -4.52
N ARG A 66 4.06 -8.87 -5.30
CA ARG A 66 4.26 -9.16 -6.73
C ARG A 66 4.69 -7.91 -7.50
N TRP A 67 3.97 -6.81 -7.32
CA TRP A 67 4.32 -5.55 -7.97
C TRP A 67 5.75 -5.10 -7.62
N ILE A 68 6.15 -5.18 -6.35
CA ILE A 68 7.51 -4.83 -5.92
C ILE A 68 8.54 -5.76 -6.55
N PHE A 69 8.26 -7.06 -6.63
CA PHE A 69 9.17 -8.03 -7.23
C PHE A 69 9.43 -7.69 -8.70
N ASP A 70 8.37 -7.50 -9.48
CA ASP A 70 8.46 -7.16 -10.92
C ASP A 70 9.20 -5.84 -11.16
N ASN A 71 8.98 -4.85 -10.28
CA ASN A 71 9.60 -3.53 -10.39
C ASN A 71 10.99 -3.43 -9.74
N LYS A 72 11.45 -4.47 -9.03
CA LYS A 72 12.83 -4.58 -8.54
C LYS A 72 13.77 -5.05 -9.66
N GLU A 73 13.32 -5.97 -10.52
CA GLU A 73 14.15 -6.56 -11.57
C GLU A 73 14.41 -5.62 -12.75
N THR A 74 13.53 -4.65 -12.98
CA THR A 74 13.66 -3.64 -14.06
C THR A 74 14.79 -2.60 -13.78
N GLY A 75 15.54 -2.76 -12.68
CA GLY A 75 16.70 -1.93 -12.35
C GLY A 75 18.07 -2.53 -12.74
N ARG A 76 18.11 -3.52 -13.63
CA ARG A 76 19.34 -4.05 -14.24
C ARG A 76 19.62 -3.41 -15.59
#